data_AF-A0A8T6X487-F1
#
_entry.id   AF-A0A8T6X487-F1
#
_cell.length_a   1.000
_cell.length_b   1.000
_cell.length_c   1.000
_cell.angle_alpha   90.00
_cell.angle_beta   90.00
_cell.angle_gamma   90.00
#
_symmetry.space_group_name_H-M   'P 1'
#
loop_
_entity.id
_entity.type
_entity.pdbx_description
1 polymer ?
#
loop_
_entity_poly.entity_id
_entity_poly.type
_entity_poly.pdbx_seq_one_letter_code
_entity_poly.pdbx_strand_id
1 'polypeptide(L)'
;MISEVDDGSLKAEMIAAGRIRVPRPLLSGYRLSRSTAGPGAGGTSLAMAWEGIDGREHHIKLAVADEDDVTAPLVLVESDGGVLEVRRSDGSLVIPSARLLPIVMHAPGQAFINLAGECVFECAFCNTHKMVPGQRKEVAPERWVELVVEARSRQPFDALAITSVASPDHEGMMRAYELVIRG
;
A
#
# COMPACT_ATOMS: atom_id res chain seq x y z
N MET A 1 -18.00 2.82 -25.55
CA MET A 1 -17.76 1.37 -25.55
C MET A 1 -16.76 1.10 -24.44
N ILE A 2 -17.22 0.60 -23.30
CA ILE A 2 -16.35 0.08 -22.25
C ILE A 2 -15.80 -1.21 -22.83
N SER A 3 -14.49 -1.28 -23.06
CA SER A 3 -13.84 -2.48 -23.60
C SER A 3 -14.13 -3.68 -22.69
N GLU A 4 -14.41 -4.84 -23.29
CA GLU A 4 -14.56 -6.15 -22.63
C GLU A 4 -13.23 -6.64 -22.02
N VAL A 5 -12.58 -5.82 -21.19
CA VAL A 5 -11.39 -6.19 -20.45
C VAL A 5 -11.89 -6.85 -19.16
N ASP A 6 -11.54 -8.11 -18.95
CA ASP A 6 -11.85 -8.78 -17.69
C ASP A 6 -11.11 -8.09 -16.53
N ASP A 7 -11.70 -8.12 -15.33
CA ASP A 7 -11.17 -7.41 -14.16
C ASP A 7 -9.72 -7.83 -13.80
N GLY A 8 -9.33 -9.07 -14.13
CA GLY A 8 -7.98 -9.59 -13.91
C GLY A 8 -6.96 -8.90 -14.81
N SER A 9 -7.25 -8.81 -16.12
CA SER A 9 -6.43 -8.07 -17.07
C SER A 9 -6.33 -6.58 -16.72
N LEU A 10 -7.45 -5.98 -16.29
CA LEU A 10 -7.48 -4.58 -15.85
C LEU A 10 -6.57 -4.34 -14.63
N LYS A 11 -6.68 -5.21 -13.62
CA LYS A 11 -5.85 -5.15 -12.43
C LYS A 11 -4.37 -5.35 -12.76
N ALA A 12 -4.05 -6.27 -13.67
CA ALA A 12 -2.68 -6.50 -14.13
C ALA A 12 -2.11 -5.27 -14.84
N GLU A 13 -2.90 -4.61 -15.70
CA GLU A 13 -2.51 -3.36 -16.35
C GLU A 13 -2.19 -2.27 -15.32
N MET A 14 -3.06 -2.09 -14.33
CA MET A 14 -2.85 -1.08 -13.29
C MET A 14 -1.60 -1.39 -12.43
N ILE A 15 -1.35 -2.66 -12.11
CA ILE A 15 -0.11 -3.07 -11.41
C ILE A 15 1.12 -2.76 -12.26
N ALA A 16 1.06 -3.04 -13.57
CA ALA A 16 2.14 -2.74 -14.50
C ALA A 16 2.38 -1.23 -14.66
N ALA A 17 1.31 -0.43 -14.64
CA ALA A 17 1.39 1.03 -14.61
C ALA A 17 2.07 1.54 -13.33
N GLY A 18 1.83 0.86 -12.19
CA GLY A 18 2.60 0.95 -10.95
C GLY A 18 2.43 2.23 -10.13
N ARG A 19 2.11 3.36 -10.78
CA ARG A 19 1.98 4.67 -10.15
C ARG A 19 0.76 5.45 -10.66
N ILE A 20 0.20 6.26 -9.78
CA ILE A 20 -0.96 7.11 -10.03
C ILE A 20 -0.70 8.51 -9.50
N ARG A 21 -1.05 9.52 -10.30
CA ARG A 21 -1.05 10.91 -9.88
C ARG A 21 -2.38 11.23 -9.22
N VAL A 22 -2.34 11.83 -8.04
CA VAL A 22 -3.56 12.17 -7.29
C VAL A 22 -3.54 13.64 -6.88
N PRO A 23 -4.53 14.44 -7.30
CA PRO A 23 -4.71 15.82 -6.83
C PRO A 23 -4.80 15.88 -5.30
N ARG A 24 -4.07 16.81 -4.68
CA ARG A 24 -4.06 16.96 -3.20
C ARG A 24 -5.45 17.09 -2.56
N PRO A 25 -6.42 17.81 -3.15
CA PRO A 25 -7.76 17.91 -2.56
C PRO A 25 -8.43 16.56 -2.34
N LEU A 26 -8.19 15.58 -3.24
CA LEU A 26 -8.76 14.23 -3.14
C LEU A 26 -8.11 13.37 -2.04
N LEU A 27 -6.97 13.82 -1.50
CA LEU A 27 -6.29 13.17 -0.38
C LEU A 27 -6.72 13.73 0.98
N SER A 28 -7.56 14.76 1.01
CA SER A 28 -8.07 15.33 2.26
C SER A 28 -8.80 14.25 3.06
N GLY A 29 -8.35 14.01 4.30
CA GLY A 29 -8.91 12.96 5.17
C GLY A 29 -8.37 11.55 4.94
N TYR A 30 -7.53 11.32 3.93
CA TYR A 30 -6.90 10.01 3.68
C TYR A 30 -5.43 10.00 4.05
N ARG A 31 -5.01 8.98 4.82
CA ARG A 31 -3.59 8.77 5.13
C ARG A 31 -2.94 7.93 4.04
N LEU A 32 -1.92 8.51 3.41
CA LEU A 32 -1.05 7.77 2.50
C LEU A 32 -0.18 6.77 3.27
N SER A 33 0.00 5.59 2.69
CA SER A 33 0.92 4.57 3.21
C SER A 33 2.35 4.91 2.83
N ARG A 34 3.22 4.96 3.83
CA ARG A 34 4.68 4.99 3.66
C ARG A 34 5.25 3.66 4.12
N SER A 35 5.54 2.79 3.17
CA SER A 35 6.11 1.48 3.47
C SER A 35 7.59 1.61 3.75
N THR A 36 8.10 0.81 4.67
CA THR A 36 9.55 0.64 4.90
C THR A 36 10.03 -0.75 4.52
N ALA A 37 9.14 -1.58 3.98
CA ALA A 37 9.43 -2.93 3.52
C ALA A 37 8.65 -3.27 2.24
N GLY A 38 9.18 -4.22 1.48
CA GLY A 38 8.58 -4.74 0.25
C GLY A 38 8.83 -3.86 -0.99
N PRO A 39 8.09 -4.13 -2.08
CA PRO A 39 8.22 -3.38 -3.34
C PRO A 39 8.01 -1.87 -3.20
N GLY A 40 7.07 -1.47 -2.34
CA GLY A 40 6.75 -0.05 -2.10
C GLY A 40 7.63 0.64 -1.05
N ALA A 41 8.70 0.02 -0.56
CA ALA A 41 9.55 0.61 0.47
C ALA A 41 10.16 1.95 -0.01
N GLY A 42 10.14 2.96 0.86
CA GLY A 42 10.66 4.31 0.57
C GLY A 42 9.70 5.20 -0.23
N GLY A 43 8.64 4.62 -0.81
CA GLY A 43 7.62 5.34 -1.55
C GLY A 43 6.39 5.71 -0.72
N THR A 44 5.63 6.65 -1.26
CA THR A 44 4.27 6.93 -0.80
C THR A 44 3.28 6.19 -1.69
N SER A 45 2.22 5.65 -1.10
CA SER A 45 1.23 4.82 -1.81
C SER A 45 -0.17 5.03 -1.25
N LEU A 46 -1.16 4.71 -2.05
CA LEU A 46 -2.56 4.67 -1.66
C LEU A 46 -3.17 3.33 -2.04
N ALA A 47 -4.28 2.98 -1.40
CA ALA A 47 -5.06 1.81 -1.73
C ALA A 47 -6.43 2.23 -2.25
N MET A 48 -6.94 1.51 -3.25
CA MET A 48 -8.24 1.73 -3.86
C MET A 48 -8.98 0.42 -4.03
N ALA A 49 -10.30 0.52 -4.05
CA ALA A 49 -11.20 -0.53 -4.48
C ALA A 49 -12.06 -0.07 -5.65
N TRP A 50 -12.55 -1.03 -6.44
CA TRP A 50 -13.66 -0.87 -7.38
C TRP A 50 -14.51 -2.13 -7.39
N GLU A 51 -15.77 -2.02 -7.81
CA GLU A 51 -16.61 -3.17 -8.12
C GLU A 51 -16.33 -3.60 -9.56
N GLY A 52 -15.90 -4.86 -9.72
CA GLY A 52 -15.62 -5.46 -11.01
C GLY A 52 -16.89 -5.82 -11.77
N ILE A 53 -16.74 -6.09 -13.06
CA ILE A 53 -17.84 -6.64 -13.88
C ILE A 53 -18.26 -8.04 -13.41
N ASP A 54 -17.38 -8.73 -12.68
CA ASP A 54 -17.66 -10.01 -12.02
C ASP A 54 -18.50 -9.88 -10.72
N GLY A 55 -18.87 -8.66 -10.33
CA GLY A 55 -19.64 -8.36 -9.12
C GLY A 55 -18.84 -8.51 -7.82
N ARG A 56 -17.50 -8.54 -7.90
CA ARG A 56 -16.61 -8.62 -6.74
C ARG A 56 -15.89 -7.29 -6.53
N GLU A 57 -15.56 -7.00 -5.27
CA GLU A 57 -14.69 -5.86 -4.95
C GLU A 57 -13.23 -6.23 -5.23
N HIS A 58 -12.56 -5.46 -6.08
CA HIS A 58 -11.16 -5.62 -6.41
C HIS A 58 -10.34 -4.54 -5.74
N HIS A 59 -9.27 -4.92 -5.05
CA HIS A 59 -8.37 -3.98 -4.37
C HIS A 59 -7.05 -3.83 -5.12
N ILE A 60 -6.51 -2.61 -5.13
CA ILE A 60 -5.18 -2.33 -5.64
C ILE A 60 -4.45 -1.30 -4.77
N LYS A 61 -3.13 -1.41 -4.72
CA LYS A 61 -2.26 -0.42 -4.09
C LYS A 61 -1.26 0.08 -5.12
N LEU A 62 -1.21 1.39 -5.32
CA LEU A 62 -0.35 2.04 -6.30
C LEU A 62 0.57 3.06 -5.63
N ALA A 63 1.76 3.25 -6.19
CA ALA A 63 2.63 4.35 -5.79
C ALA A 63 1.96 5.68 -6.15
N VAL A 64 2.04 6.64 -5.24
CA VAL A 64 1.58 8.01 -5.51
C VAL A 64 2.74 8.74 -6.19
N ALA A 65 2.50 9.17 -7.43
CA ALA A 65 3.42 10.04 -8.14
C ALA A 65 3.30 11.48 -7.60
N ASP A 66 4.35 12.28 -7.81
CA ASP A 66 4.28 13.71 -7.50
C ASP A 66 3.17 14.38 -8.34
N GLU A 67 2.54 15.40 -7.78
CA GLU A 67 1.38 16.07 -8.38
C GLU A 67 1.69 16.70 -9.75
N ASP A 68 2.96 17.08 -9.95
CA ASP A 68 3.48 17.67 -11.19
C ASP A 68 4.11 16.62 -12.14
N ASP A 69 4.11 15.33 -11.76
CA ASP A 69 4.63 14.26 -12.61
C ASP A 69 3.65 13.91 -13.73
N VAL A 70 3.77 14.63 -14.85
CA VAL A 70 2.99 14.39 -16.07
C VAL A 70 3.29 13.05 -16.74
N THR A 71 4.33 12.33 -16.31
CA THR A 71 4.68 11.01 -16.86
C THR A 71 3.99 9.86 -16.13
N ALA A 72 3.24 10.15 -15.05
CA ALA A 72 2.43 9.15 -14.37
C ALA A 72 1.39 8.56 -15.35
N PRO A 73 1.36 7.23 -15.55
CA PRO A 73 0.48 6.59 -16.53
C PRO A 73 -1.00 6.64 -16.14
N LEU A 74 -1.29 6.79 -14.84
CA LEU A 74 -2.65 6.86 -14.30
C LEU A 74 -2.86 8.17 -13.54
N VAL A 75 -4.08 8.65 -13.56
CA VAL A 75 -4.54 9.84 -12.83
C VAL A 75 -5.85 9.50 -12.12
N LEU A 76 -5.94 9.85 -10.83
CA LEU A 76 -7.20 9.86 -10.11
C LEU A 76 -7.89 11.20 -10.33
N VAL A 77 -9.13 11.17 -10.79
CA VAL A 77 -9.95 12.37 -10.99
C VAL A 77 -11.27 12.21 -10.25
N GLU A 78 -11.92 13.32 -9.94
CA GLU A 78 -13.29 13.34 -9.43
C GLU A 78 -14.20 13.84 -10.56
N SER A 79 -15.21 13.04 -10.90
CA SER A 79 -16.21 13.39 -11.91
C SER A 79 -17.29 14.30 -11.32
N ASP A 80 -18.13 14.84 -12.20
CA ASP A 80 -19.37 15.49 -11.79
C ASP A 80 -20.20 14.52 -10.93
N GLY A 81 -20.57 14.94 -9.72
CA GLY A 81 -21.25 14.11 -8.72
C GLY A 81 -20.37 13.50 -7.63
N GLY A 82 -19.06 13.80 -7.62
CA GLY A 82 -18.15 13.39 -6.53
C GLY A 82 -17.69 11.92 -6.61
N VAL A 83 -17.81 11.30 -7.78
CA VAL A 83 -17.35 9.93 -8.01
C VAL A 83 -15.88 9.98 -8.40
N LEU A 84 -15.07 9.14 -7.75
CA LEU A 84 -13.66 9.02 -8.13
C LEU A 84 -13.51 8.09 -9.32
N GLU A 85 -12.79 8.53 -10.34
CA GLU A 85 -12.47 7.75 -11.53
C GLU A 85 -10.96 7.59 -11.65
N VAL A 86 -10.52 6.43 -12.14
CA VAL A 86 -9.14 6.25 -12.60
C VAL A 86 -9.11 6.38 -14.11
N ARG A 87 -8.24 7.25 -14.60
CA ARG A 87 -8.01 7.46 -16.04
C ARG A 87 -6.55 7.25 -16.38
N ARG A 88 -6.27 6.87 -17.63
CA ARG A 88 -4.90 6.94 -18.16
C ARG A 88 -4.52 8.40 -18.38
N SER A 89 -3.22 8.67 -18.54
CA SER A 89 -2.70 10.01 -18.82
C SER A 89 -3.23 10.63 -20.11
N ASP A 90 -3.67 9.81 -21.08
CA ASP A 90 -4.35 10.25 -22.30
C ASP A 90 -5.84 10.62 -22.10
N GLY A 91 -6.37 10.48 -20.88
CA GLY A 91 -7.75 10.78 -20.51
C GLY A 91 -8.72 9.60 -20.67
N SER A 92 -8.27 8.45 -21.20
CA SER A 92 -9.12 7.27 -21.33
C SER A 92 -9.53 6.70 -19.96
N LEU A 93 -10.81 6.33 -19.82
CA LEU A 93 -11.36 5.79 -18.59
C LEU A 93 -10.84 4.37 -18.34
N VAL A 94 -10.38 4.10 -17.11
CA VAL A 94 -9.93 2.78 -16.64
C VAL A 94 -10.91 2.24 -15.61
N ILE A 95 -11.18 3.02 -14.56
CA ILE A 95 -12.13 2.66 -13.50
C ILE A 95 -13.20 3.75 -13.40
N PRO A 96 -14.49 3.43 -13.67
CA PRO A 96 -15.59 4.40 -13.63
C PRO A 96 -16.02 4.79 -12.21
N SER A 97 -15.78 3.92 -11.22
CA SER A 97 -16.11 4.19 -9.83
C SER A 97 -15.09 3.52 -8.92
N ALA A 98 -14.17 4.32 -8.42
CA ALA A 98 -13.14 3.93 -7.48
C ALA A 98 -13.47 4.47 -6.09
N ARG A 99 -12.93 3.81 -5.07
CA ARG A 99 -13.04 4.25 -3.68
C ARG A 99 -11.69 4.16 -3.01
N LEU A 100 -11.24 5.24 -2.38
CA LEU A 100 -10.03 5.22 -1.57
C LEU A 100 -10.27 4.34 -0.33
N LEU A 101 -9.31 3.47 -0.03
CA LEU A 101 -9.36 2.59 1.14
C LEU A 101 -8.45 3.13 2.25
N PRO A 102 -8.93 3.22 3.50
CA PRO A 102 -8.08 3.57 4.62
C PRO A 102 -7.06 2.45 4.87
N ILE A 103 -5.82 2.85 5.15
CA ILE A 103 -4.74 1.91 5.45
C ILE A 103 -4.53 1.85 6.96
N VAL A 104 -4.52 0.64 7.51
CA VAL A 104 -4.33 0.39 8.95
C VAL A 104 -2.84 0.40 9.27
N MET A 105 -2.13 -0.65 8.87
CA MET A 105 -0.69 -0.71 8.89
C MET A 105 -0.25 -1.42 7.61
N HIS A 106 0.17 -0.63 6.61
CA HIS A 106 0.57 -1.05 5.27
C HIS A 106 -0.54 -1.60 4.34
N ALA A 107 -1.61 -2.22 4.86
CA ALA A 107 -2.70 -2.76 4.04
C ALA A 107 -4.10 -2.30 4.53
N PRO A 108 -5.10 -2.19 3.64
CA PRO A 108 -6.50 -2.02 4.04
C PRO A 108 -7.01 -3.23 4.82
N GLY A 109 -7.80 -3.01 5.86
CA GLY A 109 -8.41 -4.10 6.66
C GLY A 109 -7.42 -5.02 7.38
N GLN A 110 -6.11 -4.73 7.33
CA GLN A 110 -5.07 -5.58 7.91
C GLN A 110 -3.98 -4.76 8.58
N ALA A 111 -3.62 -5.13 9.81
CA ALA A 111 -2.39 -4.70 10.44
C ALA A 111 -1.25 -5.60 9.93
N PHE A 112 -0.37 -5.07 9.07
CA PHE A 112 0.84 -5.77 8.65
C PHE A 112 2.05 -5.14 9.32
N ILE A 113 2.79 -5.90 10.11
CA ILE A 113 4.00 -5.45 10.81
C ILE A 113 5.21 -6.26 10.38
N ASN A 114 6.36 -5.58 10.29
CA ASN A 114 7.63 -6.17 9.93
C ASN A 114 8.61 -5.97 11.07
N LEU A 115 9.01 -7.05 11.74
CA LEU A 115 9.78 -6.99 12.99
C LEU A 115 11.27 -6.68 12.79
N ALA A 116 11.78 -6.78 11.56
CA ALA A 116 13.16 -6.46 11.22
C ALA A 116 13.22 -5.66 9.90
N GLY A 117 14.01 -4.59 9.86
CA GLY A 117 14.02 -3.64 8.74
C GLY A 117 15.11 -3.87 7.68
N GLU A 118 16.14 -4.66 7.98
CA GLU A 118 17.29 -4.89 7.10
C GLU A 118 17.25 -6.28 6.46
N CYS A 119 17.32 -6.36 5.13
CA CYS A 119 17.25 -7.63 4.41
C CYS A 119 18.59 -7.93 3.71
N VAL A 120 19.11 -9.15 3.85
CA VAL A 120 20.31 -9.60 3.12
C VAL A 120 20.07 -9.91 1.65
N PHE A 121 18.80 -9.98 1.22
CA PHE A 121 18.44 -10.28 -0.16
C PHE A 121 18.15 -9.03 -0.99
N GLU A 122 18.72 -9.00 -2.20
CA GLU A 122 18.51 -7.97 -3.22
C GLU A 122 17.47 -8.41 -4.26
N CYS A 123 16.26 -8.77 -3.82
CA CYS A 123 15.22 -9.22 -4.75
C CYS A 123 14.90 -8.13 -5.78
N ALA A 124 14.80 -8.50 -7.06
CA ALA A 124 14.59 -7.57 -8.18
C ALA A 124 13.34 -6.68 -8.04
N PHE A 125 12.32 -7.16 -7.34
CA PHE A 125 11.04 -6.48 -7.14
C PHE A 125 10.92 -5.75 -5.80
N CYS A 126 11.89 -5.89 -4.90
CA CYS A 126 11.79 -5.41 -3.53
C CYS A 126 12.72 -4.22 -3.30
N ASN A 127 12.20 -3.17 -2.65
CA ASN A 127 13.01 -1.98 -2.33
C ASN A 127 13.54 -1.97 -0.89
N THR A 128 13.25 -2.98 -0.07
CA THR A 128 13.72 -3.04 1.34
C THR A 128 15.23 -2.93 1.47
N HIS A 129 16.01 -3.66 0.67
CA HIS A 129 17.48 -3.67 0.75
C HIS A 129 18.11 -2.30 0.44
N LYS A 130 17.41 -1.45 -0.32
CA LYS A 130 17.85 -0.10 -0.69
C LYS A 130 17.63 0.93 0.41
N MET A 131 16.87 0.58 1.45
CA MET A 131 16.58 1.48 2.56
C MET A 131 17.82 1.65 3.42
N VAL A 132 18.25 2.90 3.63
CA VAL A 132 19.39 3.22 4.52
C VAL A 132 18.94 3.40 5.97
N PRO A 133 19.86 3.33 6.96
CA PRO A 133 19.54 3.66 8.35
C PRO A 133 18.80 5.00 8.48
N GLY A 134 17.78 5.07 9.33
CA GLY A 134 16.88 6.22 9.46
C GLY A 134 15.73 6.28 8.44
N GLN A 135 15.78 5.53 7.33
CA GLN A 135 14.60 5.31 6.46
C GLN A 135 13.82 4.06 6.85
N ARG A 136 14.47 3.15 7.59
CA ARG A 136 13.87 1.93 8.13
C ARG A 136 13.04 2.27 9.37
N LYS A 137 11.97 1.50 9.62
CA LYS A 137 11.29 1.53 10.91
C LYS A 137 12.15 0.79 11.93
N GLU A 138 12.81 1.54 12.80
CA GLU A 138 13.50 1.02 13.98
C GLU A 138 12.51 1.09 15.15
N VAL A 139 11.68 0.06 15.24
CA VAL A 139 10.65 -0.06 16.28
C VAL A 139 11.08 -1.17 17.22
N ALA A 140 11.21 -0.84 18.51
CA ALA A 140 11.49 -1.85 19.54
C ALA A 140 10.39 -2.93 19.53
N PRO A 141 10.73 -4.21 19.75
CA PRO A 141 9.76 -5.31 19.68
C PRO A 141 8.46 -5.07 20.48
N GLU A 142 8.59 -4.55 21.70
CA GLU A 142 7.47 -4.25 22.61
C GLU A 142 6.53 -3.20 22.03
N ARG A 143 7.08 -2.23 21.30
CA ARG A 143 6.31 -1.14 20.69
C ARG A 143 5.42 -1.63 19.55
N TRP A 144 5.71 -2.77 18.93
CA TRP A 144 4.85 -3.32 17.87
C TRP A 144 3.48 -3.73 18.40
N VAL A 145 3.42 -4.37 19.57
CA VAL A 145 2.15 -4.77 20.19
C VAL A 145 1.30 -3.54 20.49
N GLU A 146 1.90 -2.52 21.10
CA GLU A 146 1.24 -1.24 21.39
C GLU A 146 0.71 -0.56 20.11
N LEU A 147 1.50 -0.52 19.03
CA LEU A 147 1.08 0.07 17.76
C LEU A 147 -0.10 -0.66 17.14
N VAL A 148 -0.17 -1.99 17.25
CA VAL A 148 -1.30 -2.78 16.77
C VAL A 148 -2.55 -2.49 17.59
N VAL A 149 -2.43 -2.39 18.92
CA VAL A 149 -3.54 -2.01 19.81
C VAL A 149 -4.03 -0.58 19.53
N GLU A 150 -3.11 0.37 19.35
CA GLU A 150 -3.43 1.74 18.94
C GLU A 150 -4.11 1.79 17.56
N ALA A 151 -3.65 0.99 16.60
CA ALA A 151 -4.26 0.92 15.29
C ALA A 151 -5.71 0.40 15.39
N ARG A 152 -5.93 -0.61 16.26
CA ARG A 152 -7.26 -1.19 16.49
C ARG A 152 -8.23 -0.20 17.14
N SER A 153 -7.76 0.66 18.04
CA SER A 153 -8.61 1.68 18.66
C SER A 153 -9.01 2.81 17.70
N ARG A 154 -8.20 3.05 16.66
CA ARG A 154 -8.50 4.05 15.61
C ARG A 154 -9.43 3.53 14.54
N GLN A 155 -9.30 2.26 14.15
CA GLN A 155 -10.20 1.62 13.19
C GLN A 155 -10.19 0.09 13.33
N PRO A 156 -11.33 -0.58 13.06
CA PRO A 156 -11.37 -2.04 12.99
C PRO A 156 -10.54 -2.56 11.81
N PHE A 157 -10.02 -3.77 11.96
CA PHE A 157 -9.34 -4.53 10.92
C PHE A 157 -9.56 -6.02 11.15
N ASP A 158 -9.49 -6.82 10.10
CA ASP A 158 -9.88 -8.23 10.12
C ASP A 158 -8.69 -9.17 10.28
N ALA A 159 -7.49 -8.70 9.93
CA ALA A 159 -6.28 -9.51 9.93
C ALA A 159 -5.07 -8.82 10.60
N LEU A 160 -4.25 -9.61 11.28
CA LEU A 160 -2.91 -9.24 11.73
C LEU A 160 -1.90 -10.16 11.03
N ALA A 161 -0.97 -9.58 10.29
CA ALA A 161 0.15 -10.27 9.69
C ALA A 161 1.46 -9.80 10.34
N ILE A 162 2.19 -10.75 10.91
CA ILE A 162 3.49 -10.53 11.52
C ILE A 162 4.51 -11.18 10.60
N THR A 163 5.48 -10.39 10.14
CA THR A 163 6.52 -10.88 9.24
C THR A 163 7.89 -10.34 9.64
N SER A 164 8.92 -10.84 8.97
CA SER A 164 10.28 -10.36 9.03
C SER A 164 10.91 -10.45 7.65
N VAL A 165 11.92 -9.64 7.46
CA VAL A 165 12.90 -9.79 6.36
C VAL A 165 13.85 -10.96 6.65
N ALA A 166 14.67 -11.33 5.65
CA ALA A 166 15.85 -12.14 5.88
C ALA A 166 16.92 -11.27 6.57
N SER A 167 16.79 -11.12 7.89
CA SER A 167 17.62 -10.22 8.71
C SER A 167 19.07 -10.69 8.77
N PRO A 168 20.09 -9.81 8.69
CA PRO A 168 21.46 -10.19 9.05
C PRO A 168 21.62 -10.45 10.55
N ASP A 169 20.77 -9.88 11.41
CA ASP A 169 20.67 -10.18 12.83
C ASP A 169 19.55 -11.20 13.08
N HIS A 170 19.88 -12.49 12.89
CA HIS A 170 18.93 -13.59 13.10
C HIS A 170 18.45 -13.68 14.55
N GLU A 171 19.36 -13.51 15.51
CA GLU A 171 19.09 -13.66 16.94
C GLU A 171 18.18 -12.53 17.45
N GLY A 172 18.44 -11.28 17.05
CA GLY A 172 17.56 -10.15 17.37
C GLY A 172 16.17 -10.30 16.76
N MET A 173 16.09 -10.77 15.51
CA MET A 173 14.81 -11.08 14.86
C MET A 173 14.04 -12.15 15.64
N MET A 174 14.67 -13.27 16.02
CA MET A 174 14.01 -14.34 16.78
C MET A 174 13.51 -13.85 18.15
N ARG A 175 14.33 -13.08 18.88
CA ARG A 175 13.90 -12.45 20.15
C ARG A 175 12.68 -11.54 19.97
N ALA A 176 12.64 -10.78 18.87
CA ALA A 176 11.49 -9.92 18.58
C ALA A 176 10.20 -10.72 18.37
N TYR A 177 10.28 -11.85 17.66
CA TYR A 177 9.13 -12.77 17.53
C TYR A 177 8.72 -13.36 18.87
N GLU A 178 9.67 -13.83 19.68
CA GLU A 178 9.35 -14.39 21.00
C GLU A 178 8.60 -13.40 21.89
N LEU A 179 9.04 -12.14 21.90
CA LEU A 179 8.37 -11.07 22.65
C LEU A 179 6.95 -10.81 22.15
N VAL A 180 6.76 -10.72 20.83
CA VAL A 180 5.45 -10.43 20.23
C VAL A 180 4.47 -11.61 20.35
N ILE A 181 4.97 -12.86 20.34
CA ILE A 181 4.13 -14.06 20.43
C ILE A 181 3.80 -14.43 21.88
N ARG A 182 4.70 -14.16 22.83
CA ARG A 182 4.52 -14.51 24.25
C ARG A 182 3.86 -13.41 25.09
N GLY A 183 3.91 -12.16 24.63
CA GLY A 183 3.22 -11.02 25.26
C GLY A 183 1.72 -11.04 24.97
#